data_AF-A0A927DJK6-F1
#
_entry.id   AF-A0A927DJK6-F1
#
_cell.length_a   1.000
_cell.length_b   1.000
_cell.length_c   1.000
_cell.angle_alpha   90.00
_cell.angle_beta   90.00
_cell.angle_gamma   90.00
#
_symmetry.space_group_name_H-M   'P 1'
#
loop_
_entity.id
_entity.type
_entity.pdbx_description
1 polymer ?
#
loop_
_entity_poly.entity_id
_entity_poly.type
_entity_poly.pdbx_seq_one_letter_code
_entity_poly.pdbx_strand_id
1 'polypeptide(L)' 'MGKMTFVFEYEDGKEPPVSAGMSFMGGKIVAAAFRDALEEPEICDEMEPDPDYLEKIRSQL' A
#
# COMPACT_ATOMS: atom_id res chain seq x y z
N MET A 1 -14.71 13.88 -7.24
CA MET A 1 -15.21 12.51 -7.52
C MET A 1 -14.81 11.63 -6.35
N GLY A 2 -15.78 10.97 -5.71
CA GLY A 2 -15.49 10.07 -4.59
C GLY A 2 -14.77 8.80 -5.05
N LYS A 3 -13.87 8.28 -4.22
CA LYS A 3 -13.28 6.94 -4.38
C LYS A 3 -13.90 6.04 -3.31
N MET A 4 -14.20 4.79 -3.68
CA MET A 4 -14.68 3.77 -2.74
C MET A 4 -13.72 2.58 -2.79
N THR A 5 -13.54 1.94 -1.64
CA THR A 5 -12.75 0.71 -1.50
C THR A 5 -13.70 -0.45 -1.32
N PHE A 6 -13.52 -1.50 -2.12
CA PHE A 6 -14.22 -2.77 -1.98
C PHE A 6 -13.23 -3.81 -1.51
N VAL A 7 -13.63 -4.60 -0.52
CA VAL A 7 -12.88 -5.76 -0.04
C VAL A 7 -13.62 -7.00 -0.54
N PHE A 8 -12.87 -7.92 -1.14
CA PHE A 8 -13.41 -9.16 -1.71
C PHE A 8 -12.75 -10.33 -1.00
N GLU A 9 -13.56 -11.24 -0.49
CA GLU A 9 -13.10 -12.52 0.04
C GLU A 9 -13.05 -13.56 -1.10
N TYR A 10 -11.92 -14.26 -1.21
CA TYR A 10 -11.72 -15.34 -2.18
C TYR A 10 -11.45 -16.64 -1.44
N GLU A 11 -11.79 -17.77 -2.06
CA GLU A 11 -11.43 -19.09 -1.55
C GLU A 11 -9.90 -19.25 -1.46
N ASP A 12 -9.45 -20.07 -0.51
CA ASP A 12 -8.02 -20.33 -0.32
C ASP A 12 -7.36 -20.85 -1.61
N GLY A 13 -6.25 -20.24 -2.00
CA GLY A 13 -5.55 -20.52 -3.26
C GLY A 13 -6.17 -19.90 -4.53
N LYS A 14 -7.21 -19.06 -4.42
CA LYS A 14 -7.75 -18.26 -5.55
C LYS A 14 -7.39 -16.79 -5.39
N GLU A 15 -6.49 -16.29 -6.23
CA GLU A 15 -6.20 -14.86 -6.30
C GLU A 15 -7.07 -14.16 -7.34
N PRO A 16 -7.53 -12.91 -7.08
CA PRO A 16 -8.21 -12.11 -8.09
C PRO A 16 -7.30 -11.85 -9.30
N PRO A 17 -7.79 -11.98 -10.54
CA PRO A 17 -7.04 -11.50 -11.70
C PRO A 17 -6.96 -9.98 -11.64
N VAL A 18 -5.75 -9.44 -11.41
CA VAL A 18 -5.49 -7.98 -11.42
C VAL A 18 -4.69 -7.63 -12.68
N SER A 19 -5.23 -6.73 -13.50
CA SER A 19 -4.59 -6.27 -14.73
C SER A 19 -4.86 -4.80 -15.03
N ALA A 20 -3.99 -4.18 -15.82
CA ALA A 20 -4.16 -2.80 -16.24
C ALA A 20 -5.40 -2.63 -17.12
N GLY A 21 -6.17 -1.57 -16.89
CA GLY A 21 -7.37 -1.28 -17.70
C GLY A 21 -8.63 -2.03 -17.25
N MET A 22 -8.59 -2.73 -16.11
CA MET A 22 -9.80 -3.29 -15.52
C MET A 22 -10.81 -2.22 -15.13
N SER A 23 -12.07 -2.59 -15.25
CA SER A 23 -13.21 -1.81 -14.78
C SER A 23 -14.08 -2.66 -13.86
N PHE A 24 -14.69 -2.02 -12.88
CA PHE A 24 -15.61 -2.64 -11.95
C PHE A 24 -16.83 -1.73 -11.79
N MET A 25 -18.02 -2.28 -12.06
CA MET A 25 -19.31 -1.56 -12.00
C MET A 25 -19.33 -0.23 -12.79
N GLY A 26 -18.67 -0.17 -13.95
CA GLY A 26 -18.58 1.04 -14.77
C GLY A 26 -17.55 2.08 -14.28
N GLY A 27 -16.86 1.82 -13.17
CA GLY A 27 -15.69 2.57 -12.72
C GLY A 27 -14.39 1.96 -13.23
N LYS A 28 -13.35 2.80 -13.40
CA LYS A 28 -11.99 2.32 -13.68
C LYS A 28 -11.30 1.93 -12.38
N ILE A 29 -10.72 0.73 -12.32
CA ILE A 29 -9.86 0.35 -11.21
C ILE A 29 -8.56 1.15 -11.32
N VAL A 30 -8.29 2.01 -10.33
CA VAL A 30 -7.10 2.88 -10.28
C VAL A 30 -6.07 2.43 -9.24
N ALA A 31 -6.45 1.54 -8.33
CA ALA A 31 -5.59 0.97 -7.31
C ALA A 31 -6.10 -0.43 -6.93
N ALA A 32 -5.18 -1.33 -6.60
CA ALA A 32 -5.45 -2.63 -6.00
C ALA A 32 -4.41 -2.84 -4.88
N ALA A 33 -4.82 -3.49 -3.79
CA ALA A 33 -3.94 -3.79 -2.68
C ALA A 33 -4.18 -5.23 -2.21
N PHE A 34 -3.09 -5.96 -1.98
CA PHE A 34 -3.10 -7.32 -1.44
C PHE A 34 -2.80 -7.27 0.06
N ARG A 35 -3.70 -6.65 0.81
CA ARG A 35 -3.66 -6.53 2.27
C ARG A 35 -5.08 -6.40 2.78
N ASP A 36 -5.30 -6.75 4.03
CA ASP A 36 -6.57 -6.43 4.67
C ASP A 36 -6.70 -4.89 4.73
N ALA A 37 -7.78 -4.37 4.15
CA ALA A 37 -8.06 -2.94 4.14
C ALA A 37 -8.91 -2.52 5.36
N LEU A 38 -9.44 -3.49 6.11
CA LEU A 38 -10.10 -3.29 7.40
C LEU A 38 -9.09 -3.26 8.54
N GLU A 39 -7.93 -3.90 8.36
CA GLU A 39 -6.83 -3.83 9.31
C GLU A 39 -6.23 -2.42 9.28
N GLU A 40 -6.08 -1.82 10.46
CA GLU A 40 -5.42 -0.52 10.60
C GLU A 40 -4.00 -0.68 10.02
N PRO A 41 -3.55 0.23 9.13
CA PRO A 41 -2.18 0.17 8.67
C PRO A 41 -1.30 0.29 9.90
N GLU A 42 -0.38 -0.66 10.11
CA GLU A 42 0.72 -0.44 11.03
C GLU A 42 1.43 0.82 10.53
N ILE A 43 1.20 1.92 11.23
CA ILE A 43 1.97 3.14 11.06
C ILE A 43 3.34 2.70 11.56
N CYS A 44 4.23 2.34 10.63
CA CYS A 44 5.64 2.41 10.94
C CYS A 44 5.84 3.87 11.32
N ASP A 45 5.89 4.16 12.63
CA ASP A 45 6.39 5.43 13.14
C ASP A 45 7.63 5.69 12.30
N GLU A 46 7.60 6.77 11.52
CA GLU A 46 8.71 7.14 10.66
C GLU A 46 9.95 7.03 11.56
N MET A 47 10.87 6.13 11.21
CA MET A 47 12.16 6.13 11.86
C MET A 47 12.79 7.43 11.41
N GLU A 48 12.52 8.51 12.16
CA GLU A 48 13.08 9.82 11.93
C GLU A 48 14.59 9.56 11.85
N PRO A 49 15.20 9.77 10.68
CA PRO A 49 16.63 9.57 10.56
C PRO A 49 17.25 10.50 11.60
N ASP A 50 18.07 9.92 12.50
CA ASP A 50 18.84 10.68 13.48
C ASP A 50 19.42 11.92 12.75
N PRO A 51 19.10 13.15 13.20
CA PRO A 51 19.50 14.37 12.49
C PRO A 51 21.02 14.44 12.30
N ASP A 52 21.79 13.73 13.13
CA ASP A 52 23.24 13.67 13.09
C ASP A 52 23.79 12.50 12.24
N TYR A 53 22.92 11.73 11.57
CA TYR A 53 23.30 10.60 10.71
C TYR A 53 24.30 11.02 9.62
N LEU A 54 24.05 12.17 8.99
CA LEU A 54 24.91 12.70 7.93
C LEU A 54 26.28 13.14 8.47
N GLU A 55 26.32 13.79 9.64
CA GLU A 55 27.56 14.22 10.29
C GLU A 55 28.41 13.02 10.74
N LYS A 56 27.77 11.95 11.20
CA LYS A 56 28.45 10.70 11.58
C LYS A 56 29.10 9.98 10.39
N ILE A 57 28.48 10.02 9.22
CA ILE A 57 29.08 9.48 7.98
C ILE A 57 30.25 10.37 7.53
N ARG A 58 30.06 11.69 7.61
CA ARG A 58 31.07 12.67 7.18
C ARG A 58 32.36 12.61 7.99
N SER A 59 32.25 12.32 9.28
CA SER A 59 33.39 12.18 10.20
C SER A 59 34.16 10.87 10.05
N GLN A 60 33.64 9.91 9.28
CA GLN A 60 34.28 8.61 9.03
C GLN A 60 35.00 8.53 7.68
N LEU A 61 34.94 9.60 6.87
CA LEU A 61 35.64 9.74 5.58
C LEU A 61 36.92 10.57 5.75
#